data_AF-G3IP94-F1
#
_entry.id   AF-G3IP94-F1
#
_cell.length_a   1.000
_cell.length_b   1.000
_cell.length_c   1.000
_cell.angle_alpha   90.00
_cell.angle_beta   90.00
_cell.angle_gamma   90.00
#
_symmetry.space_group_name_H-M   'P 1'
#
loop_
_entity.id
_entity.type
_entity.pdbx_description
1 polymer ?
#
loop_
_entity_poly.entity_id
_entity_poly.type
_entity_poly.pdbx_seq_one_letter_code
_entity_poly.pdbx_strand_id
1 'polypeptide(L)'
;MVLTLLFSAYKLCRFFTMSSPPSGADRLTVPGPDRNGSASPWWAAGRGSREVSPGVGTEVQGALERSLPELQQALSELKQASAARAVGAGLSEVFQLVEEAWLLPAVGREVAQGLCDAIRLDGGLDLLLRLLQAPELETRVQAARLLEQILVAENR
;
A
#
# COMPACT_ATOMS: atom_id res chain seq x y z
N MET A 1 6.38 13.16 22.07
CA MET A 1 5.44 14.11 21.43
C MET A 1 5.95 14.67 20.10
N VAL A 2 7.26 14.82 19.89
CA VAL A 2 7.81 15.27 18.59
C VAL A 2 7.76 14.17 17.51
N LEU A 3 8.04 12.92 17.87
CA LEU A 3 8.00 11.77 16.95
C LEU A 3 6.61 11.49 16.36
N THR A 4 5.56 11.63 17.17
CA THR A 4 4.16 11.46 16.72
C THR A 4 3.73 12.55 15.74
N LEU A 5 4.26 13.77 15.90
CA LEU A 5 4.01 14.88 14.97
C LEU A 5 4.74 14.69 13.64
N LEU A 6 5.98 14.17 13.68
CA LEU A 6 6.75 13.86 12.47
C LEU A 6 6.12 12.71 11.67
N PHE A 7 5.59 11.69 12.36
CA PHE A 7 4.89 10.57 11.71
C PHE A 7 3.56 11.00 11.08
N SER A 8 2.82 11.88 11.78
CA SER A 8 1.59 12.48 11.25
C SER A 8 1.87 13.39 10.05
N ALA A 9 2.95 14.17 10.09
CA ALA A 9 3.37 15.01 8.98
C ALA A 9 3.80 14.18 7.77
N TYR A 10 4.48 13.04 7.98
CA TYR A 10 4.84 12.11 6.91
C TYR A 10 3.59 11.50 6.22
N LYS A 11 2.59 11.05 6.98
CA LYS A 11 1.32 10.55 6.41
C LYS A 11 0.55 11.64 5.67
N LEU A 12 0.56 12.88 6.17
CA LEU A 12 -0.11 14.01 5.53
C LEU A 12 0.60 14.43 4.22
N CYS A 13 1.93 14.53 4.25
CA CYS A 13 2.73 14.88 3.07
C CYS A 13 2.56 13.87 1.94
N ARG A 14 2.47 12.56 2.25
CA ARG A 14 2.22 11.52 1.26
C ARG A 14 0.80 11.58 0.66
N PHE A 15 -0.19 12.03 1.42
CA PHE A 15 -1.55 12.26 0.92
C PHE A 15 -1.62 13.44 -0.06
N PHE A 16 -0.90 14.53 0.25
CA PHE A 16 -0.91 15.74 -0.58
C PHE A 16 -0.03 15.63 -1.83
N THR A 17 1.08 14.88 -1.80
CA THR A 17 1.89 14.65 -3.01
C THR A 17 1.19 13.81 -4.07
N MET A 18 0.13 13.08 -3.71
CA MET A 18 -0.77 12.38 -4.64
C MET A 18 -1.96 13.23 -5.11
N SER A 19 -2.17 14.42 -4.52
CA SER A 19 -3.34 15.28 -4.78
C SER A 19 -2.98 16.60 -5.44
N SER A 20 -1.81 16.71 -6.08
CA SER A 20 -1.47 17.89 -6.90
C SER A 20 -2.40 17.94 -8.12
N PRO A 21 -3.24 18.97 -8.28
CA PRO A 21 -3.91 19.20 -9.54
C PRO A 21 -2.89 19.74 -10.55
N PRO A 22 -2.93 19.34 -11.82
CA PRO A 22 -2.15 20.02 -12.84
C PRO A 22 -2.64 21.46 -12.93
N SER A 23 -1.73 22.40 -12.66
CA SER A 23 -1.92 23.83 -12.88
C SER A 23 -2.03 24.06 -14.39
N GLY A 24 -3.25 23.99 -14.90
CA GLY A 24 -3.61 24.32 -16.27
C GLY A 24 -4.86 25.16 -16.23
N ALA A 25 -4.69 26.48 -16.12
CA ALA A 25 -5.75 27.43 -16.38
C ALA A 25 -6.17 27.27 -17.84
N ASP A 26 -7.37 26.77 -18.07
CA ASP A 26 -8.11 27.16 -19.26
C ASP A 26 -9.60 27.26 -18.98
N ARG A 27 -10.14 28.38 -19.46
CA ARG A 27 -11.45 28.92 -19.14
C ARG A 27 -12.57 27.98 -19.58
N LEU A 28 -13.54 27.80 -18.69
CA LEU A 28 -14.89 27.36 -19.05
C LEU A 28 -15.54 28.44 -19.94
N THR A 29 -15.51 28.25 -21.25
CA THR A 29 -16.40 28.94 -22.18
C THR A 29 -17.30 27.92 -22.86
N VAL A 30 -18.58 27.98 -22.52
CA VAL A 30 -19.68 27.27 -23.18
C VAL A 30 -19.79 27.76 -24.63
N PRO A 31 -19.74 26.89 -25.66
CA PRO A 31 -20.07 27.30 -27.01
C PRO A 31 -21.59 27.35 -27.18
N GLY A 32 -22.11 28.55 -27.42
CA GLY A 32 -23.43 28.75 -28.01
C GLY A 32 -23.45 28.30 -29.48
N PRO A 33 -24.64 28.14 -30.09
CA PRO A 33 -24.78 27.51 -31.39
C PRO A 33 -24.63 28.54 -32.51
N ASP A 34 -23.41 28.77 -32.99
CA ASP A 34 -23.20 29.64 -34.15
C ASP A 34 -22.79 28.86 -35.41
N ARG A 35 -23.78 28.84 -36.31
CA ARG A 35 -23.81 28.38 -37.68
C ARG A 35 -22.88 29.21 -38.56
N ASN A 36 -21.67 28.73 -38.91
CA ASN A 36 -21.07 28.97 -40.24
C ASN A 36 -19.84 28.09 -40.53
N GLY A 37 -19.63 27.77 -41.81
CA GLY A 37 -18.75 26.71 -42.29
C GLY A 37 -17.24 26.85 -42.04
N SER A 38 -16.60 25.73 -41.69
CA SER A 38 -15.44 25.18 -42.41
C SER A 38 -15.21 23.73 -41.97
N ALA A 39 -15.26 22.80 -42.91
CA ALA A 39 -15.08 21.37 -42.66
C ALA A 39 -13.58 21.06 -42.49
N SER A 40 -13.15 20.96 -41.24
CA SER A 40 -11.87 20.31 -40.91
C SER A 40 -12.14 18.83 -40.58
N PRO A 41 -11.51 17.85 -41.25
CA PRO A 41 -11.75 16.46 -40.94
C PRO A 41 -11.23 16.09 -39.55
N TRP A 42 -12.10 15.50 -38.74
CA TRP A 42 -11.86 15.02 -37.38
C TRP A 42 -10.70 13.99 -37.23
N TRP A 43 -10.13 13.50 -38.34
CA TRP A 43 -9.01 12.55 -38.36
C TRP A 43 -7.63 13.21 -38.52
N ALA A 44 -7.53 14.54 -38.70
CA ALA A 44 -6.25 15.24 -38.93
C ALA A 44 -5.47 15.61 -37.65
N ALA A 45 -5.98 15.29 -36.45
CA ALA A 45 -5.26 15.48 -35.19
C ALA A 45 -4.37 14.27 -34.89
N GLY A 46 -3.24 14.17 -35.61
CA GLY A 46 -2.21 13.19 -35.34
C GLY A 46 -1.46 13.46 -34.03
N ARG A 47 -1.28 12.40 -33.25
CA ARG A 47 -0.30 12.23 -32.16
C ARG A 47 -0.45 13.13 -30.93
N GLY A 48 -1.60 13.07 -30.27
CA GLY A 48 -1.58 13.05 -28.81
C GLY A 48 -1.17 11.64 -28.38
N SER A 49 -0.08 11.51 -27.60
CA SER A 49 0.26 10.25 -26.92
C SER A 49 -1.00 9.80 -26.17
N ARG A 50 -1.66 8.74 -26.65
CA ARG A 50 -2.78 8.15 -25.92
C ARG A 50 -2.15 7.51 -24.70
N GLU A 51 -2.11 8.24 -23.60
CA GLU A 51 -1.72 7.73 -22.30
C GLU A 51 -2.68 6.59 -21.96
N VAL A 52 -2.25 5.36 -22.28
CA VAL A 52 -2.95 4.17 -21.85
C VAL A 52 -2.67 4.09 -20.35
N SER A 53 -3.70 4.36 -19.55
CA SER A 53 -3.62 4.21 -18.10
C SER A 53 -3.05 2.81 -17.81
N PRO A 54 -1.99 2.70 -17.00
CA PRO A 54 -1.47 1.40 -16.61
C PRO A 54 -2.64 0.58 -16.05
N GLY A 55 -2.83 -0.65 -16.54
CA GLY A 55 -3.94 -1.49 -16.05
C GLY A 55 -3.78 -1.78 -14.57
N VAL A 56 -4.89 -2.07 -13.87
CA VAL A 56 -4.91 -2.40 -12.42
C VAL A 56 -3.81 -3.40 -12.02
N GLY A 57 -3.51 -4.40 -12.85
CA GLY A 57 -2.44 -5.37 -12.59
C GLY A 57 -1.04 -4.76 -12.49
N THR A 58 -0.74 -3.70 -13.24
CA THR A 58 0.55 -2.99 -13.14
C THR A 58 0.67 -2.17 -11.87
N GLU A 59 -0.45 -1.65 -11.35
CA GLU A 59 -0.50 -0.94 -10.07
C GLU A 59 -0.32 -1.90 -8.89
N VAL A 60 -0.97 -3.06 -8.93
CA VAL A 60 -0.75 -4.16 -7.97
C VAL A 60 0.72 -4.58 -7.97
N GLN A 61 1.26 -4.87 -9.16
CA GLN A 61 2.66 -5.29 -9.30
C GLN A 61 3.63 -4.25 -8.76
N GLY A 62 3.47 -2.97 -9.12
CA GLY A 62 4.31 -1.90 -8.62
C GLY A 62 4.17 -1.65 -7.12
N ALA A 63 3.02 -1.95 -6.51
CA ALA A 63 2.86 -1.91 -5.06
C ALA A 63 3.55 -3.10 -4.36
N LEU A 64 3.44 -4.31 -4.93
CA LEU A 64 4.12 -5.51 -4.41
C LEU A 64 5.65 -5.41 -4.53
N GLU A 65 6.17 -4.90 -5.65
CA GLU A 65 7.62 -4.70 -5.86
C GLU A 65 8.26 -3.79 -4.81
N ARG A 66 7.48 -2.86 -4.23
CA ARG A 66 7.94 -1.98 -3.16
C ARG A 66 7.78 -2.61 -1.77
N SER A 67 6.65 -3.26 -1.52
CA SER A 67 6.29 -3.76 -0.19
C SER A 67 6.90 -5.12 0.17
N LEU A 68 7.14 -6.01 -0.80
CA LEU A 68 7.70 -7.34 -0.55
C LEU A 68 9.13 -7.29 0.02
N PRO A 69 10.07 -6.48 -0.49
CA PRO A 69 11.41 -6.39 0.09
C PRO A 69 11.40 -5.87 1.53
N GLU A 70 10.57 -4.86 1.81
CA GLU A 70 10.40 -4.30 3.17
C GLU A 70 9.87 -5.37 4.13
N LEU A 71 8.86 -6.13 3.69
CA LEU A 71 8.31 -7.24 4.46
C LEU A 71 9.34 -8.34 4.72
N GLN A 72 10.10 -8.75 3.69
CA GLN A 72 11.13 -9.78 3.82
C GLN A 72 12.24 -9.36 4.80
N GLN A 73 12.64 -8.09 4.77
CA GLN A 73 13.60 -7.54 5.71
C GLN A 73 13.05 -7.57 7.14
N ALA A 74 11.84 -7.06 7.36
CA ALA A 74 11.20 -7.04 8.68
C ALA A 74 11.00 -8.46 9.25
N LEU A 75 10.60 -9.43 8.43
CA LEU A 75 10.50 -10.83 8.83
C LEU A 75 11.87 -11.45 9.17
N SER A 76 12.91 -11.12 8.39
CA SER A 76 14.26 -11.60 8.64
C SER A 76 14.82 -11.07 9.97
N GLU A 77 14.59 -9.79 10.26
CA GLU A 77 14.97 -9.18 11.53
C GLU A 77 14.17 -9.77 12.71
N LEU A 78 12.86 -9.95 12.54
CA LEU A 78 12.01 -10.57 13.54
C LEU A 78 12.43 -12.02 13.86
N LYS A 79 12.83 -12.80 12.85
CA LYS A 79 13.35 -14.17 13.03
C LYS A 79 14.66 -14.20 13.82
N GLN A 80 15.48 -13.16 13.70
CA GLN A 80 16.77 -13.04 14.37
C GLN A 80 16.66 -12.36 15.75
N ALA A 81 15.56 -11.67 16.01
CA ALA A 81 15.33 -10.95 17.25
C ALA A 81 15.21 -11.93 18.44
N SER A 82 16.03 -11.71 19.47
CA SER A 82 16.00 -12.47 20.73
C SER A 82 15.51 -11.62 21.92
N ALA A 83 15.69 -10.31 21.86
CA ALA A 83 15.23 -9.40 22.90
C ALA A 83 13.75 -9.07 22.71
N ALA A 84 12.95 -9.13 23.78
CA ALA A 84 11.50 -8.86 23.72
C ALA A 84 11.15 -7.52 23.07
N ARG A 85 11.96 -6.47 23.28
CA ARG A 85 11.76 -5.17 22.59
C ARG A 85 11.96 -5.26 21.09
N ALA A 86 12.97 -5.99 20.62
CA ALA A 86 13.26 -6.15 19.21
C ALA A 86 12.17 -7.01 18.53
N VAL A 87 11.72 -8.07 19.20
CA VAL A 87 10.59 -8.88 18.75
C VAL A 87 9.33 -8.02 18.62
N GLY A 88 9.02 -7.21 19.63
CA GLY A 88 7.85 -6.34 19.57
C GLY A 88 7.93 -5.26 18.49
N ALA A 89 9.12 -4.70 18.26
CA ALA A 89 9.35 -3.77 17.16
C ALA A 89 9.14 -4.44 15.79
N GLY A 90 9.71 -5.62 15.57
CA GLY A 90 9.55 -6.37 14.33
C GLY A 90 8.09 -6.79 14.08
N LEU A 91 7.37 -7.23 15.12
CA LEU A 91 5.93 -7.52 15.01
C LEU A 91 5.13 -6.28 14.62
N SER A 92 5.45 -5.13 15.20
CA SER A 92 4.78 -3.87 14.87
C SER A 92 5.07 -3.41 13.44
N GLU A 93 6.29 -3.63 12.95
CA GLU A 93 6.69 -3.26 11.59
C GLU A 93 5.97 -4.12 10.55
N VAL A 94 5.96 -5.44 10.73
CA VAL A 94 5.21 -6.36 9.85
C VAL A 94 3.71 -6.03 9.88
N PHE A 95 3.14 -5.76 11.06
CA PHE A 95 1.74 -5.34 11.19
C PHE A 95 1.44 -4.08 10.38
N GLN A 96 2.30 -3.06 10.47
CA GLN A 96 2.12 -1.82 9.73
C GLN A 96 2.18 -2.04 8.22
N LEU A 97 3.13 -2.83 7.72
CA LEU A 97 3.22 -3.14 6.28
C LEU A 97 1.94 -3.80 5.76
N VAL A 98 1.41 -4.75 6.51
CA VAL A 98 0.15 -5.43 6.15
C VAL A 98 -1.03 -4.46 6.23
N GLU A 99 -1.16 -3.68 7.30
CA GLU A 99 -2.23 -2.68 7.46
C GLU A 99 -2.20 -1.64 6.34
N GLU A 100 -1.02 -1.15 5.97
CA GLU A 100 -0.87 -0.17 4.89
C GLU A 100 -1.26 -0.74 3.53
N ALA A 101 -0.97 -2.02 3.27
CA ALA A 101 -1.45 -2.70 2.08
C ALA A 101 -2.98 -2.76 2.02
N TRP A 102 -3.64 -3.10 3.13
CA TRP A 102 -5.12 -3.14 3.21
C TRP A 102 -5.77 -1.78 2.97
N LEU A 103 -5.06 -0.69 3.27
CA LEU A 103 -5.55 0.68 3.12
C LEU A 103 -5.30 1.28 1.72
N LEU A 104 -4.63 0.55 0.81
CA LEU A 104 -4.41 1.06 -0.55
C LEU A 104 -5.73 1.14 -1.32
N PRO A 105 -6.03 2.29 -1.97
CA PRO A 105 -7.22 2.42 -2.79
C PRO A 105 -7.11 1.53 -4.03
N ALA A 106 -8.24 0.96 -4.44
CA ALA A 106 -8.43 0.12 -5.64
C ALA A 106 -7.67 -1.23 -5.68
N VAL A 107 -6.44 -1.30 -5.17
CA VAL A 107 -5.55 -2.48 -5.27
C VAL A 107 -5.18 -3.11 -3.92
N GLY A 108 -5.65 -2.55 -2.80
CA GLY A 108 -5.17 -2.94 -1.49
C GLY A 108 -5.47 -4.38 -1.10
N ARG A 109 -6.55 -4.94 -1.62
CA ARG A 109 -6.90 -6.34 -1.38
C ARG A 109 -5.88 -7.29 -1.99
N GLU A 110 -5.57 -7.12 -3.27
CA GLU A 110 -4.63 -7.97 -4.01
C GLU A 110 -3.21 -7.83 -3.46
N VAL A 111 -2.82 -6.60 -3.11
CA VAL A 111 -1.51 -6.34 -2.49
C VAL A 111 -1.42 -6.98 -1.11
N ALA A 112 -2.43 -6.79 -0.25
CA ALA A 112 -2.44 -7.38 1.09
C ALA A 112 -2.48 -8.92 1.05
N GLN A 113 -3.22 -9.52 0.11
CA GLN A 113 -3.20 -10.96 -0.13
C GLN A 113 -1.80 -11.44 -0.51
N GLY A 114 -1.12 -10.76 -1.45
CA GLY A 114 0.26 -11.08 -1.83
C GLY A 114 1.24 -11.01 -0.65
N LEU A 115 1.09 -10.02 0.24
CA LEU A 115 1.89 -9.94 1.46
C LEU A 115 1.57 -11.08 2.45
N CYS A 116 0.30 -11.40 2.66
CA CYS A 116 -0.10 -12.51 3.55
C CYS A 116 0.42 -13.86 3.02
N ASP A 117 0.39 -14.07 1.71
CA ASP A 117 0.98 -15.24 1.07
C ASP A 117 2.50 -15.30 1.25
N ALA A 118 3.19 -14.18 1.08
CA ALA A 118 4.63 -14.10 1.34
C ALA A 118 4.96 -14.42 2.80
N ILE A 119 4.22 -13.88 3.78
CA ILE A 119 4.36 -14.21 5.21
C ILE A 119 4.19 -15.71 5.43
N ARG A 120 3.17 -16.33 4.83
CA ARG A 120 2.91 -17.76 4.96
C ARG A 120 4.04 -18.61 4.37
N LEU A 121 4.49 -18.28 3.15
CA LEU A 121 5.53 -19.03 2.44
C LEU A 121 6.90 -18.89 3.10
N ASP A 122 7.17 -17.77 3.77
CA ASP A 122 8.42 -17.54 4.51
C ASP A 122 8.39 -18.14 5.93
N GLY A 123 7.37 -18.92 6.30
CA GLY A 123 7.25 -19.55 7.62
C GLY A 123 6.86 -18.57 8.74
N GLY A 124 6.29 -17.41 8.38
CA GLY A 124 5.83 -16.40 9.34
C GLY A 124 4.72 -16.90 10.25
N LEU A 125 3.85 -17.79 9.78
CA LEU A 125 2.81 -18.40 10.62
C LEU A 125 3.39 -19.23 11.75
N ASP A 126 4.36 -20.10 11.47
CA ASP A 126 5.03 -20.92 12.49
C ASP A 126 5.76 -20.06 13.53
N LEU A 127 6.35 -18.96 13.07
CA LEU A 127 6.97 -17.96 13.94
C LEU A 127 5.92 -17.30 14.86
N LEU A 128 4.77 -16.85 14.33
CA LEU A 128 3.72 -16.24 15.14
C LEU A 128 3.13 -17.22 16.15
N LEU A 129 2.90 -18.48 15.76
CA LEU A 129 2.41 -19.52 16.66
C LEU A 129 3.39 -19.81 17.82
N ARG A 130 4.70 -19.71 17.56
CA ARG A 130 5.73 -19.80 18.60
C ARG A 130 5.70 -18.58 19.53
N LEU A 131 5.59 -17.38 18.97
CA LEU A 131 5.52 -16.13 19.75
C LEU A 131 4.26 -16.02 20.59
N LEU A 132 3.15 -16.65 20.18
CA LEU A 132 1.94 -16.79 20.99
C LEU A 132 2.14 -17.64 22.25
N GLN A 133 3.20 -18.44 22.31
CA GLN A 133 3.58 -19.22 23.49
C GLN A 133 4.67 -18.52 24.33
N ALA A 134 5.08 -17.30 23.96
CA ALA A 134 6.10 -16.54 24.70
C ALA A 134 5.61 -16.19 26.12
N PRO A 135 6.51 -16.15 27.12
CA PRO A 135 6.13 -15.78 28.49
C PRO A 135 5.67 -14.32 28.60
N GLU A 136 6.18 -13.43 27.73
CA GLU A 136 5.81 -12.03 27.70
C GLU A 136 4.39 -11.81 27.15
N LEU A 137 3.51 -11.21 27.97
CA LEU A 137 2.14 -10.90 27.56
C LEU A 137 2.09 -9.96 26.34
N GLU A 138 2.94 -8.93 26.32
CA GLU A 138 2.97 -7.94 25.23
C GLU A 138 3.28 -8.60 23.89
N THR A 139 4.30 -9.48 23.84
CA THR A 139 4.66 -10.24 22.65
C THR A 139 3.51 -11.11 22.17
N ARG A 140 2.81 -11.80 23.09
CA ARG A 140 1.64 -12.60 22.74
C ARG A 140 0.51 -11.76 22.16
N VAL A 141 0.21 -10.60 22.76
CA VAL A 141 -0.85 -9.70 22.28
C VAL A 141 -0.51 -9.17 20.89
N GLN A 142 0.73 -8.75 20.66
CA GLN A 142 1.17 -8.24 19.37
C GLN A 142 1.16 -9.33 18.29
N ALA A 143 1.64 -10.54 18.62
CA ALA A 143 1.58 -11.68 17.71
C ALA A 143 0.14 -12.07 17.38
N ALA A 144 -0.78 -12.02 18.37
CA ALA A 144 -2.19 -12.30 18.15
C ALA A 144 -2.86 -11.29 17.21
N ARG A 145 -2.56 -9.99 17.38
CA ARG A 145 -3.08 -8.93 16.49
C ARG A 145 -2.57 -9.08 15.06
N LEU A 146 -1.29 -9.38 14.89
CA LEU A 146 -0.74 -9.64 13.56
C LEU A 146 -1.37 -10.89 12.94
N LEU A 147 -1.54 -11.95 13.72
CA LEU A 147 -2.19 -13.17 13.27
C LEU A 147 -3.64 -12.92 12.84
N GLU A 148 -4.40 -12.12 13.60
CA GLU A 148 -5.76 -11.69 13.23
C GLU A 148 -5.78 -10.97 11.88
N GLN A 149 -4.85 -10.04 11.65
CA GLN A 149 -4.79 -9.23 10.43
C GLN A 149 -4.49 -10.05 9.17
N ILE A 150 -3.69 -11.12 9.29
CA ILE A 150 -3.31 -11.97 8.14
C ILE A 150 -4.29 -13.14 7.91
N LEU A 151 -5.22 -13.38 8.85
CA LEU A 151 -6.22 -14.45 8.78
C LEU A 151 -7.61 -13.98 8.30
N VAL A 152 -7.71 -12.80 7.67
CA VAL A 152 -9.02 -12.25 7.28
C VAL A 152 -9.58 -12.88 6.01
N ALA A 153 -10.90 -13.08 6.08
CA ALA A 153 -11.88 -13.81 5.30
C ALA A 153 -11.94 -13.68 3.76
N GLU A 154 -10.84 -13.35 3.08
CA GLU A 154 -10.59 -13.88 1.72
C GLU A 154 -9.36 -14.80 1.69
N ASN A 155 -8.83 -15.06 2.90
CA ASN A 155 -8.73 -16.38 3.53
C ASN A 155 -10.04 -16.78 4.29
N ARG A 156 -11.23 -16.60 3.69
CA ARG A 156 -12.51 -17.35 3.90
C ARG A 156 -13.33 -17.30 2.61
#